data_AF-A0A8U0U5W6-F1
#
_entry.id   AF-A0A8U0U5W6-F1
#
_cell.length_a   1.000
_cell.length_b   1.000
_cell.length_c   1.000
_cell.angle_alpha   90.00
_cell.angle_beta   90.00
_cell.angle_gamma   90.00
#
_symmetry.space_group_name_H-M   'P 1'
#
loop_
_entity.id
_entity.type
_entity.pdbx_description
1 polymer ?
#
loop_
_entity_poly.entity_id
_entity_poly.type
_entity_poly.pdbx_seq_one_letter_code
_entity_poly.pdbx_strand_id
1 'polypeptide(L)'
;PKNTILRFVVKFFPPDHTQLLEELTRYLFALQIKHDLACGRLTCSDTSAALLVSHIVQSEIGDFDEVQSFQHLLHNKYMPNQDALMDKITEYHHKHVGQTPAESDYEILKRWSVSCVSPDARRVRL
;
A
#
# COMPACT_ATOMS: atom_id res chain seq x y z
N PRO A 1 -28.79 13.54 -17.62
CA PRO A 1 -27.77 12.57 -17.14
C PRO A 1 -27.74 12.54 -15.61
N LYS A 2 -28.21 11.44 -15.01
CA LYS A 2 -28.27 11.28 -13.56
C LYS A 2 -26.83 11.07 -13.04
N ASN A 3 -26.33 12.02 -12.24
CA ASN A 3 -25.04 12.09 -11.53
C ASN A 3 -24.00 10.98 -11.86
N THR A 4 -23.10 11.28 -12.79
CA THR A 4 -21.92 10.43 -13.05
C THR A 4 -20.82 10.77 -12.05
N ILE A 5 -20.38 9.79 -11.26
CA ILE A 5 -19.22 9.92 -10.36
C ILE A 5 -17.98 9.43 -11.11
N LEU A 6 -16.96 10.27 -11.19
CA LEU A 6 -15.65 9.92 -11.75
C LEU A 6 -14.64 9.72 -10.62
N ARG A 7 -13.77 8.72 -10.76
CA ARG A 7 -12.67 8.46 -9.82
C ARG A 7 -11.35 8.50 -10.58
N PHE A 8 -10.38 9.24 -10.03
CA PHE A 8 -9.01 9.18 -10.51
C PHE A 8 -8.40 7.82 -10.15
N VAL A 9 -7.85 7.12 -11.14
CA VAL A 9 -7.28 5.79 -10.99
C VAL A 9 -6.00 5.68 -11.82
N VAL A 10 -5.07 4.85 -11.36
CA VAL A 10 -3.89 4.50 -12.16
C VAL A 10 -4.30 3.46 -13.21
N LYS A 11 -4.07 3.77 -14.48
CA LYS A 11 -4.41 2.89 -15.61
C LYS A 11 -3.23 2.06 -16.11
N PHE A 12 -2.02 2.59 -15.96
CA PHE A 12 -0.79 2.04 -16.51
C PHE A 12 0.28 2.06 -15.42
N PHE A 13 0.85 0.89 -15.16
CA PHE A 13 1.95 0.77 -14.21
C PHE A 13 3.25 0.59 -14.98
N PRO A 14 4.29 1.39 -14.68
CA PRO A 14 5.58 1.23 -15.33
C PRO A 14 6.17 -0.14 -14.95
N PRO A 15 6.97 -0.74 -15.85
CA PRO A 15 7.64 -2.01 -15.57
C PRO A 15 8.70 -1.86 -14.46
N ASP A 16 9.23 -0.65 -14.27
CA ASP A 16 10.17 -0.32 -13.20
C ASP A 16 9.65 0.86 -12.36
N HIS A 17 9.51 0.63 -11.05
CA HIS A 17 9.14 1.62 -10.05
C HIS A 17 10.09 2.83 -9.96
N THR A 18 11.38 2.68 -10.31
CA THR A 18 12.36 3.77 -10.25
C THR A 18 12.06 4.88 -11.27
N GLN A 19 11.23 4.60 -12.28
CA GLN A 19 10.81 5.57 -13.29
C GLN A 19 9.87 6.65 -12.72
N LEU A 20 9.26 6.41 -11.56
CA LEU A 20 8.41 7.39 -10.88
C LEU A 20 9.27 8.36 -10.07
N LEU A 21 9.75 9.42 -10.73
CA LEU A 21 10.67 10.41 -10.15
C LEU A 21 9.98 11.36 -9.16
N GLU A 22 8.74 11.76 -9.44
CA GLU A 22 8.00 12.69 -8.61
C GLU A 22 7.35 12.01 -7.40
N GLU A 23 7.56 12.58 -6.22
CA GLU A 23 6.99 12.10 -4.97
C GLU A 23 5.46 12.05 -5.00
N LEU A 24 4.81 13.09 -5.53
CA LEU A 24 3.35 13.12 -5.68
C LEU A 24 2.85 11.95 -6.54
N THR A 25 3.55 11.62 -7.62
CA THR A 25 3.17 10.49 -8.46
C THR A 25 3.33 9.17 -7.72
N ARG A 26 4.41 8.99 -6.95
CA ARG A 26 4.60 7.79 -6.10
C ARG A 26 3.49 7.64 -5.07
N TYR A 27 3.15 8.73 -4.39
CA TYR A 27 2.05 8.77 -3.42
C TYR A 27 0.71 8.36 -4.06
N LEU A 28 0.36 8.91 -5.23
CA LEU A 28 -0.87 8.54 -5.93
C LEU A 28 -0.91 7.05 -6.31
N PHE A 29 0.22 6.45 -6.66
CA PHE A 29 0.31 5.01 -6.90
C PHE A 29 0.21 4.20 -5.61
N ALA A 30 0.85 4.63 -4.52
CA ALA A 30 0.73 3.98 -3.21
C ALA A 30 -0.74 3.98 -2.73
N LEU A 31 -1.48 5.07 -2.95
CA LEU A 31 -2.92 5.13 -2.70
C LEU A 31 -3.72 4.15 -3.57
N GLN A 32 -3.38 4.00 -4.85
CA GLN A 32 -4.03 3.01 -5.71
C GLN A 32 -3.77 1.58 -5.22
N ILE A 33 -2.54 1.28 -4.80
CA ILE A 33 -2.15 -0.04 -4.25
C ILE A 33 -2.91 -0.30 -2.95
N LYS A 34 -2.98 0.68 -2.03
CA LYS A 34 -3.80 0.61 -0.81
C LYS A 34 -5.26 0.28 -1.14
N HIS A 35 -5.83 0.98 -2.12
CA HIS A 35 -7.20 0.73 -2.55
C HIS A 35 -7.39 -0.69 -3.12
N ASP A 36 -6.49 -1.14 -4.01
CA ASP A 36 -6.56 -2.47 -4.60
C ASP A 36 -6.38 -3.57 -3.56
N LEU A 37 -5.54 -3.36 -2.54
CA LEU A 37 -5.36 -4.27 -1.42
C LEU A 37 -6.64 -4.39 -0.58
N ALA A 38 -7.26 -3.26 -0.24
CA ALA A 38 -8.51 -3.23 0.54
C ALA A 38 -9.67 -3.88 -0.21
N CYS A 39 -9.71 -3.75 -1.54
CA CYS A 39 -10.70 -4.42 -2.39
C CYS A 39 -10.39 -5.91 -2.64
N GLY A 40 -9.27 -6.45 -2.13
CA GLY A 40 -8.86 -7.84 -2.38
C GLY A 40 -8.48 -8.13 -3.83
N ARG A 41 -8.14 -7.09 -4.61
CA ARG A 41 -7.76 -7.23 -6.03
C ARG A 41 -6.30 -7.59 -6.22
N LEU A 42 -5.45 -7.31 -5.23
CA LEU A 42 -4.05 -7.71 -5.28
C LEU A 42 -3.91 -9.16 -4.84
N THR A 43 -3.39 -10.00 -5.73
CA THR A 43 -2.96 -11.36 -5.37
C THR A 43 -1.50 -11.30 -4.90
N CYS A 44 -1.26 -11.58 -3.63
CA CYS A 44 0.08 -11.69 -3.03
C CYS A 44 0.04 -12.63 -1.80
N SER A 45 1.20 -13.02 -1.29
CA SER A 45 1.28 -13.83 -0.06
C SER A 45 0.90 -13.00 1.17
N ASP A 46 0.41 -13.64 2.24
CA ASP A 46 0.13 -12.98 3.52
C ASP A 46 1.32 -12.19 4.07
N THR A 47 2.54 -12.71 3.88
CA THR A 47 3.78 -12.00 4.23
C THR A 47 3.93 -10.69 3.46
N SER A 48 3.66 -10.72 2.16
CA SER A 48 3.74 -9.52 1.30
C SER A 48 2.64 -8.53 1.62
N ALA A 49 1.41 -9.00 1.86
CA ALA A 49 0.28 -8.17 2.24
C ALA A 49 0.53 -7.47 3.59
N ALA A 50 0.96 -8.21 4.61
CA ALA A 50 1.28 -7.66 5.92
C ALA A 50 2.38 -6.60 5.86
N LEU A 51 3.43 -6.86 5.07
CA LEU A 51 4.51 -5.89 4.89
C LEU A 51 4.04 -4.64 4.13
N LEU A 52 3.21 -4.78 3.09
CA LEU A 52 2.62 -3.62 2.40
C LEU A 52 1.82 -2.75 3.37
N VAL A 53 0.97 -3.37 4.20
CA VAL A 53 0.17 -2.63 5.19
C VAL A 53 1.05 -1.97 6.24
N SER A 54 2.13 -2.61 6.68
CA SER A 54 3.05 -1.97 7.64
C SER A 54 3.66 -0.67 7.10
N HIS A 55 3.99 -0.59 5.80
CA HIS A 55 4.46 0.67 5.19
C HIS A 55 3.32 1.68 5.00
N ILE A 56 2.09 1.24 4.70
CA ILE A 56 0.92 2.13 4.63
C ILE A 56 0.64 2.75 6.01
N VAL A 57 0.75 1.96 7.08
CA VAL A 57 0.57 2.45 8.45
C VAL A 57 1.69 3.44 8.80
N GLN A 58 2.96 3.10 8.50
CA GLN A 58 4.09 4.00 8.71
C GLN A 58 3.90 5.35 8.00
N SER A 59 3.39 5.36 6.76
CA SER A 59 3.17 6.62 6.03
C SER A 59 2.02 7.47 6.58
N GLU A 60 1.06 6.86 7.28
CA GLU A 60 -0.12 7.54 7.83
C GLU A 60 0.06 8.04 9.26
N ILE A 61 0.66 7.23 10.13
CA ILE A 61 0.78 7.53 11.57
C ILE A 61 2.22 7.72 12.04
N GLY A 62 3.21 7.46 11.20
CA GLY A 62 4.62 7.53 11.56
C GLY A 62 5.09 6.31 12.33
N ASP A 63 6.09 6.51 13.19
CA ASP A 63 6.77 5.45 13.93
C ASP A 63 5.82 4.64 14.81
N PHE A 64 6.18 3.38 15.03
CA PHE A 64 5.39 2.49 15.85
C PHE A 64 5.22 2.98 17.30
N ASP A 65 3.96 3.15 17.69
CA ASP A 65 3.50 3.20 19.08
C ASP A 65 2.44 2.12 19.30
N GLU A 66 2.53 1.34 20.39
CA GLU A 66 1.70 0.15 20.59
C GLU A 66 0.21 0.49 20.63
N VAL A 67 -0.17 1.52 21.39
CA VAL A 67 -1.57 1.89 21.57
C VAL A 67 -2.11 2.54 20.30
N GLN A 68 -1.38 3.50 19.72
CA GLN A 68 -1.80 4.20 18.51
C GLN A 68 -1.90 3.25 17.32
N SER A 69 -0.91 2.40 17.10
CA SER A 69 -0.86 1.50 15.94
C SER A 69 -1.97 0.46 16.02
N PHE A 70 -2.20 -0.11 17.20
CA PHE A 70 -3.28 -1.07 17.41
C PHE A 70 -4.66 -0.42 17.19
N GLN A 71 -4.91 0.76 17.78
CA GLN A 71 -6.16 1.49 17.55
C GLN A 71 -6.34 1.85 16.08
N HIS A 72 -5.28 2.26 15.39
CA HIS A 72 -5.33 2.60 13.97
C HIS A 72 -5.72 1.40 13.10
N LEU A 73 -5.12 0.23 13.36
CA LEU A 73 -5.45 -1.02 12.66
C LEU A 73 -6.87 -1.53 12.98
N LEU A 74 -7.42 -1.25 14.17
CA LEU A 74 -8.81 -1.60 14.47
C LEU A 74 -9.80 -0.70 13.71
N HIS A 75 -9.51 0.59 13.59
CA HIS A 75 -10.41 1.55 12.94
C HIS A 75 -10.29 1.57 11.41
N ASN A 76 -9.16 1.13 10.85
CA ASN A 76 -8.90 1.15 9.41
C ASN A 76 -8.69 -0.26 8.85
N LYS A 77 -9.47 -0.65 7.84
CA LYS A 77 -9.32 -1.93 7.14
C LYS A 77 -8.59 -1.76 5.81
N TYR A 78 -7.37 -2.28 5.75
CA TYR A 78 -6.47 -2.23 4.59
C TYR A 78 -6.50 -3.52 3.75
N MET A 79 -6.98 -4.63 4.31
CA MET A 79 -7.12 -5.91 3.60
C MET A 79 -8.23 -6.78 4.22
N PRO A 80 -8.81 -7.74 3.48
CA PRO A 80 -9.88 -8.60 3.98
C PRO A 80 -9.50 -9.49 5.18
N ASN A 81 -8.25 -9.99 5.24
CA ASN A 81 -7.75 -10.90 6.28
C ASN A 81 -6.89 -10.20 7.35
N GLN A 82 -7.08 -8.89 7.53
CA GLN A 82 -6.21 -8.07 8.38
C GLN A 82 -6.09 -8.59 9.82
N ASP A 83 -7.21 -9.01 10.43
CA ASP A 83 -7.23 -9.43 11.84
C ASP A 83 -6.35 -10.67 12.09
N ALA A 84 -6.26 -11.57 11.11
CA ALA A 84 -5.39 -12.75 11.17
C ALA A 84 -3.90 -12.41 10.98
N LEU A 85 -3.59 -11.24 10.42
CA LEU A 85 -2.24 -10.79 10.11
C LEU A 85 -1.77 -9.64 11.00
N MET A 86 -2.57 -9.24 11.98
CA MET A 86 -2.33 -8.04 12.80
C MET A 86 -0.98 -8.10 13.51
N ASP A 87 -0.64 -9.22 14.17
CA ASP A 87 0.65 -9.40 14.84
C ASP A 87 1.82 -9.23 13.88
N LYS A 88 1.68 -9.72 12.65
CA LYS A 88 2.71 -9.65 11.62
C LYS A 88 2.86 -8.25 11.03
N ILE A 89 1.75 -7.54 10.86
CA ILE A 89 1.76 -6.13 10.45
C ILE A 89 2.52 -5.30 11.49
N THR A 90 2.17 -5.49 12.77
CA THR A 90 2.83 -4.82 13.90
C THR A 90 4.32 -5.16 13.96
N GLU A 91 4.70 -6.44 13.82
CA GLU A 91 6.11 -6.87 13.81
C GLU A 91 6.92 -6.16 12.72
N TYR A 92 6.33 -5.91 11.54
CA TYR A 92 7.00 -5.16 10.49
C TYR A 92 7.03 -3.66 10.78
N HIS A 93 5.95 -3.07 11.28
CA HIS A 93 5.89 -1.64 11.58
C HIS A 93 6.95 -1.21 12.60
N HIS A 94 7.23 -2.06 13.60
CA HIS A 94 8.36 -1.89 14.53
C HIS A 94 9.73 -1.68 13.87
N LYS A 95 9.91 -2.14 12.62
CA LYS A 95 11.20 -2.09 11.90
C LYS A 95 11.36 -0.84 11.04
N HIS A 96 10.33 0.00 10.93
CA HIS A 96 10.28 1.16 10.05
C HIS A 96 10.57 2.49 10.75
N VAL A 97 11.15 2.45 11.95
CA VAL A 97 11.41 3.65 12.76
C VAL A 97 12.25 4.68 12.01
N GLY A 98 11.78 5.92 11.98
CA GLY A 98 12.41 7.05 11.30
C GLY A 98 12.13 7.10 9.79
N GLN A 99 11.38 6.13 9.24
CA GLN A 99 11.03 6.13 7.82
C GLN A 99 9.96 7.20 7.55
N THR A 100 10.25 8.08 6.60
CA THR A 100 9.33 9.12 6.16
C THR A 100 8.17 8.55 5.32
N PRO A 101 7.06 9.29 5.15
CA PRO A 101 5.98 8.87 4.25
C PRO A 101 6.45 8.63 2.82
N ALA A 102 7.33 9.49 2.28
CA ALA A 102 7.87 9.37 0.93
C ALA A 102 8.72 8.10 0.73
N GLU A 103 9.51 7.73 1.74
CA GLU A 103 10.29 6.47 1.73
C GLU A 103 9.37 5.25 1.86
N SER A 104 8.30 5.35 2.64
CA SER A 104 7.29 4.28 2.77
C SER A 104 6.54 4.05 1.46
N ASP A 105 6.12 5.12 0.77
CA ASP A 105 5.51 5.05 -0.56
C ASP A 105 6.44 4.39 -1.56
N TYR A 106 7.74 4.71 -1.51
CA TYR A 106 8.74 4.08 -2.36
C TYR A 106 8.85 2.56 -2.12
N GLU A 107 8.91 2.12 -0.86
CA GLU A 107 8.96 0.69 -0.53
C GLU A 107 7.67 -0.06 -0.88
N ILE A 108 6.50 0.59 -0.78
CA ILE A 108 5.21 0.06 -1.25
C ILE A 108 5.29 -0.26 -2.76
N LEU A 109 5.76 0.69 -3.57
CA LEU A 109 5.86 0.53 -5.04
C LEU A 109 6.83 -0.59 -5.42
N LYS A 110 8.00 -0.60 -4.78
CA LYS A 110 9.01 -1.63 -4.95
C LYS A 110 8.45 -3.01 -4.65
N ARG A 111 7.79 -3.19 -3.50
CA ARG A 111 7.19 -4.47 -3.10
C ARG A 111 6.06 -4.89 -4.03
N TRP A 112 5.18 -3.98 -4.41
CA TRP A 112 4.07 -4.26 -5.32
C TRP A 112 4.57 -4.74 -6.69
N SER A 113 5.58 -4.09 -7.27
CA SER A 113 6.10 -4.44 -8.60
C SER A 113 6.67 -5.86 -8.68
N VAL A 114 7.20 -6.37 -7.56
CA VAL A 114 7.88 -7.68 -7.47
C VAL A 114 6.96 -8.79 -6.94
N SER A 115 6.13 -8.50 -5.93
CA SER A 115 5.44 -9.53 -5.13
C SER A 115 3.92 -9.56 -5.29
N CYS A 116 3.33 -8.59 -6.02
CA CYS A 116 1.88 -8.48 -6.17
C CYS A 116 1.47 -8.43 -7.64
N VAL A 117 0.29 -8.97 -7.94
CA VAL A 117 -0.33 -8.84 -9.26
C VAL A 117 -1.71 -8.21 -9.07
N SER A 118 -1.97 -7.12 -9.81
CA SER A 118 -3.30 -6.51 -9.92
C SER A 118 -3.87 -6.85 -11.29
N PRO A 119 -5.08 -7.45 -11.38
CA PRO A 119 -5.70 -7.80 -12.65
C PRO A 119 -6.08 -6.56 -13.49
N ASP A 120 -6.30 -5.42 -12.84
CA ASP A 120 -6.68 -4.16 -13.50
C ASP A 120 -5.45 -3.35 -13.97
N ALA A 121 -4.27 -3.66 -13.45
CA ALA A 121 -3.02 -3.00 -13.81
C ALA A 121 -2.51 -3.50 -15.16
N ARG A 122 -2.74 -2.72 -16.22
CA ARG A 122 -2.05 -2.92 -17.50
C ARG A 122 -0.57 -2.53 -17.32
N ARG A 123 0.32 -3.53 -17.25
CA ARG A 123 1.76 -3.31 -17.37
C ARG A 123 2.06 -2.83 -18.79
N VAL A 124 2.63 -1.63 -18.90
CA VAL A 124 3.11 -1.12 -20.19
C VAL A 124 4.42 -1.86 -20.50
N ARG A 125 4.42 -2.67 -21.56
CA ARG A 125 5.66 -3.10 -22.20
C ARG A 125 6.04 -1.98 -23.17
N LEU A 126 7.10 -1.23 -22.86
CA LEU A 126 7.78 -0.39 -23.84
C LEU A 126 8.65 -1.27 -24.73
#